data_AF-A0A7C2ER82-F1
#
_entry.id   AF-A0A7C2ER82-F1
#
_cell.length_a   1.000
_cell.length_b   1.000
_cell.length_c   1.000
_cell.angle_alpha   90.00
_cell.angle_beta   90.00
_cell.angle_gamma   90.00
#
_symmetry.space_group_name_H-M   'P 1'
#
loop_
_entity.id
_entity.type
_entity.pdbx_description
1 polymer ?
#
loop_
_entity_poly.entity_id
_entity_poly.type
_entity_poly.pdbx_seq_one_letter_code
_entity_poly.pdbx_strand_id
1 'polypeptide(L)'
;MAKRQVPNSGSSIGHRETRLCDVFDEAGNYLASAVMRLADGGGALLLSRVVGKGNLLGYYFGRGGRLVTIEAGDFRLRGRLRTRWMENERLWIVDIEESTAAAAGA
;
A
#
# COMPACT_ATOMS: atom_id res chain seq x y z
N MET A 1 4.90 43.89 -25.06
CA MET A 1 3.87 42.84 -25.26
C MET A 1 4.45 41.50 -24.81
N ALA A 2 3.81 40.86 -23.83
CA ALA A 2 4.31 39.70 -23.13
C ALA A 2 3.95 38.38 -23.84
N LYS A 3 4.84 37.38 -23.79
CA LYS A 3 4.45 35.97 -23.81
C LYS A 3 5.13 35.26 -22.65
N ARG A 4 4.34 35.03 -21.60
CA ARG A 4 4.73 34.31 -20.38
C ARG A 4 4.77 32.82 -20.73
N GLN A 5 5.97 32.25 -20.75
CA GLN A 5 6.17 30.81 -20.93
C GLN A 5 5.83 30.12 -19.59
N VAL A 6 4.76 29.34 -19.60
CA VAL A 6 4.34 28.52 -18.45
C VAL A 6 5.14 27.22 -18.49
N PRO A 7 5.85 26.82 -17.42
CA PRO A 7 6.41 25.48 -17.34
C PRO A 7 5.27 24.52 -17.03
N ASN A 8 4.83 23.72 -18.01
CA ASN A 8 3.88 22.65 -17.72
C ASN A 8 4.65 21.41 -17.25
N SER A 9 4.40 21.09 -15.99
CA SER A 9 4.88 19.96 -15.22
C SER A 9 4.64 18.64 -15.94
N GLY A 10 5.69 18.09 -16.55
CA GLY A 10 5.78 16.66 -16.80
C GLY A 10 6.46 16.01 -15.61
N SER A 11 5.72 15.73 -14.53
CA SER A 11 6.20 14.74 -13.56
C SER A 11 6.48 13.47 -14.34
N SER A 12 7.75 13.10 -14.45
CA SER A 12 8.20 11.80 -14.90
C SER A 12 7.68 10.77 -13.90
N ILE A 13 6.41 10.38 -14.06
CA ILE A 13 5.82 9.21 -13.41
C ILE A 13 6.51 8.04 -14.10
N GLY A 14 7.71 7.69 -13.60
CA GLY A 14 8.29 6.38 -13.86
C GLY A 14 7.20 5.36 -13.59
N HIS A 15 6.95 4.48 -14.56
CA HIS A 15 5.97 3.40 -14.51
C HIS A 15 6.21 2.52 -13.28
N ARG A 16 5.73 2.94 -12.11
CA ARG A 16 5.64 2.10 -10.92
C ARG A 16 4.29 1.45 -10.98
N GLU A 17 4.29 0.17 -11.32
CA GLU A 17 3.09 -0.64 -11.48
C GLU A 17 2.17 -0.45 -10.28
N THR A 18 1.02 0.17 -10.53
CA THR A 18 -0.10 0.21 -9.60
C THR A 18 -0.94 -1.03 -9.83
N ARG A 19 -1.16 -1.83 -8.80
CA ARG A 19 -1.95 -3.06 -8.88
C ARG A 19 -3.10 -3.01 -7.88
N LEU A 20 -4.23 -3.63 -8.22
CA LEU A 20 -5.28 -3.90 -7.25
C LEU A 20 -4.80 -4.99 -6.29
N CYS A 21 -5.13 -4.85 -5.02
CA CYS A 21 -4.82 -5.82 -4.00
C CYS A 21 -5.93 -5.94 -2.97
N ASP A 22 -6.02 -7.12 -2.37
CA ASP A 22 -6.86 -7.38 -1.21
C ASP A 22 -5.99 -7.47 0.05
N VAL A 23 -6.54 -6.99 1.15
CA VAL A 23 -5.88 -6.87 2.45
C VAL A 23 -6.59 -7.77 3.43
N PHE A 24 -5.83 -8.63 4.10
CA PHE A 24 -6.33 -9.57 5.09
C PHE A 24 -5.62 -9.35 6.43
N ASP A 25 -6.29 -9.68 7.54
CA ASP A 25 -5.65 -9.73 8.85
C ASP A 25 -4.75 -10.98 8.99
N GLU A 26 -4.09 -11.11 10.14
CA GLU A 26 -3.20 -12.24 10.44
C GLU A 26 -3.94 -13.60 10.46
N ALA A 27 -5.24 -13.61 10.76
CA ALA A 27 -6.06 -14.81 10.74
C ALA A 27 -6.63 -15.13 9.34
N GLY A 28 -6.32 -14.29 8.34
CA GLY A 28 -6.81 -14.46 6.97
C GLY A 28 -8.21 -13.90 6.73
N ASN A 29 -8.77 -13.12 7.66
CA ASN A 29 -10.05 -12.46 7.42
C ASN A 29 -9.86 -11.26 6.49
N TYR A 30 -10.75 -11.11 5.52
CA TYR A 30 -10.75 -9.98 4.62
C TYR A 30 -11.02 -8.67 5.35
N LEU A 31 -10.18 -7.66 5.11
CA LEU A 31 -10.31 -6.32 5.66
C LEU A 31 -10.79 -5.33 4.60
N ALA A 32 -10.11 -5.27 3.45
CA ALA A 32 -10.28 -4.21 2.46
C ALA A 32 -9.69 -4.56 1.09
N SER A 33 -10.08 -3.81 0.06
CA SER A 33 -9.41 -3.79 -1.25
C SER A 33 -8.79 -2.42 -1.48
N ALA A 34 -7.67 -2.34 -2.20
CA ALA A 34 -6.96 -1.10 -2.47
C ALA A 34 -6.20 -1.13 -3.79
N VAL A 35 -5.81 0.04 -4.27
CA VAL A 35 -4.75 0.18 -5.26
C VAL A 35 -3.44 0.35 -4.52
N MET A 36 -2.53 -0.60 -4.69
CA MET A 36 -1.20 -0.53 -4.11
C MET A 36 -0.15 -0.03 -5.10
N ARG A 37 0.90 0.56 -4.53
CA ARG A 37 2.10 0.99 -5.24
C ARG A 37 3.32 0.77 -4.34
N LEU A 38 4.43 0.30 -4.90
CA LEU A 38 5.69 0.24 -4.17
C LEU A 38 6.25 1.65 -3.88
N ALA A 39 6.70 1.88 -2.65
CA ALA A 39 7.37 3.11 -2.25
C ALA A 39 8.76 3.23 -2.90
N ASP A 40 9.28 4.45 -3.03
CA ASP A 40 10.56 4.77 -3.69
C ASP A 40 11.79 3.99 -3.20
N GLY A 41 11.73 3.38 -2.01
CA GLY A 41 12.80 2.59 -1.41
C GLY A 41 12.54 1.08 -1.32
N GLY A 42 11.48 0.55 -1.94
CA GLY A 42 11.21 -0.90 -2.03
C GLY A 42 10.74 -1.61 -0.75
N GLY A 43 10.95 -1.02 0.44
CA GLY A 43 10.59 -1.66 1.72
C GLY A 43 9.14 -1.47 2.18
N ALA A 44 8.30 -0.78 1.40
CA ALA A 44 6.93 -0.52 1.79
C ALA A 44 5.97 -0.43 0.60
N LEU A 45 4.73 -0.85 0.82
CA LEU A 45 3.61 -0.66 -0.09
C LEU A 45 2.77 0.52 0.39
N LEU A 46 2.35 1.36 -0.54
CA LEU A 46 1.42 2.46 -0.31
C LEU A 46 0.06 2.02 -0.83
N LEU A 47 -0.95 2.05 0.03
CA LEU A 47 -2.32 1.70 -0.33
C LEU A 47 -3.15 2.97 -0.51
N SER A 48 -3.81 3.06 -1.65
CA SER A 48 -4.66 4.17 -2.07
C SER A 48 -6.01 3.66 -2.55
N ARG A 49 -7.01 4.55 -2.66
CA ARG A 49 -8.37 4.18 -3.09
C ARG A 49 -8.97 3.00 -2.32
N VAL A 50 -8.72 2.96 -1.02
CA VAL A 50 -9.14 1.88 -0.13
C VAL A 50 -10.67 1.79 -0.06
N VAL A 51 -11.21 0.61 -0.38
CA VAL A 51 -12.59 0.20 -0.16
C VAL A 51 -12.62 -0.68 1.10
N GLY A 52 -13.49 -0.37 2.07
CA GLY A 52 -13.47 -1.03 3.39
C GLY A 52 -12.65 -0.28 4.46
N LYS A 53 -12.51 1.04 4.33
CA LYS A 53 -11.77 1.91 5.29
C LYS A 53 -12.18 1.67 6.76
N GLY A 54 -13.46 1.43 7.02
CA GLY A 54 -13.97 1.17 8.37
C GLY A 54 -13.38 -0.09 9.02
N ASN A 55 -13.25 -1.18 8.25
CA ASN A 55 -12.65 -2.43 8.72
C ASN A 55 -11.16 -2.24 8.99
N LEU A 56 -10.44 -1.57 8.10
CA LEU A 56 -9.02 -1.23 8.27
C LEU A 56 -8.78 -0.38 9.52
N LEU A 57 -9.62 0.64 9.75
CA LEU A 57 -9.57 1.46 10.96
C LEU A 57 -9.88 0.64 12.22
N GLY A 58 -10.95 -0.16 12.19
CA GLY A 58 -11.34 -1.03 13.30
C GLY A 58 -10.28 -2.06 13.64
N TYR A 59 -9.61 -2.62 12.63
CA TYR A 59 -8.48 -3.51 12.82
C TYR A 59 -7.28 -2.77 13.44
N TYR A 60 -6.86 -1.67 12.81
CA TYR A 60 -5.66 -0.93 13.21
C TYR A 60 -5.76 -0.30 14.62
N PHE A 61 -6.90 0.32 14.95
CA PHE A 61 -7.10 1.03 16.22
C PHE A 61 -7.86 0.21 17.27
N GLY A 62 -8.78 -0.66 16.85
CA GLY A 62 -9.66 -1.38 17.77
C GLY A 62 -9.07 -2.73 18.21
N ARG A 63 -8.73 -3.59 17.24
CA ARG A 63 -8.23 -4.95 17.54
C ARG A 63 -6.74 -4.99 17.88
N GLY A 64 -6.00 -3.91 17.62
CA GLY A 64 -4.56 -3.81 17.90
C GLY A 64 -3.66 -4.64 16.97
N GLY A 65 -4.25 -5.43 16.08
CA GLY A 65 -3.53 -6.14 15.03
C GLY A 65 -2.96 -5.16 14.01
N ARG A 66 -1.67 -5.31 13.69
CA ARG A 66 -1.01 -4.53 12.63
C ARG A 66 -0.37 -5.39 11.57
N LEU A 67 -0.33 -6.70 11.75
CA LEU A 67 0.14 -7.59 10.70
C LEU A 67 -0.98 -7.81 9.70
N VAL A 68 -0.63 -7.65 8.43
CA VAL A 68 -1.56 -7.84 7.31
C VAL A 68 -0.91 -8.68 6.25
N THR A 69 -1.75 -9.40 5.51
CA THR A 69 -1.38 -10.02 4.25
C THR A 69 -1.97 -9.18 3.12
N ILE A 70 -1.17 -8.91 2.10
CA ILE A 70 -1.56 -8.28 0.85
C ILE A 70 -1.52 -9.34 -0.24
N GLU A 71 -2.65 -9.56 -0.91
CA GLU A 71 -2.77 -10.46 -2.06
C GLU A 71 -3.09 -9.66 -3.31
N ALA A 72 -2.39 -9.94 -4.41
CA ALA A 72 -2.62 -9.26 -5.68
C ALA A 72 -2.25 -10.17 -6.85
N GLY A 73 -3.28 -10.77 -7.47
CA GLY A 73 -3.06 -11.75 -8.53
C GLY A 73 -2.32 -12.97 -7.99
N ASP A 74 -1.12 -13.21 -8.49
CA ASP A 74 -0.28 -14.37 -8.22
C ASP A 74 0.69 -14.20 -7.04
N PHE A 75 0.72 -13.03 -6.40
CA PHE A 75 1.61 -12.79 -5.27
C PHE A 75 0.89 -12.46 -3.96
N ARG A 76 1.54 -12.86 -2.87
CA ARG A 76 1.11 -12.65 -1.50
C ARG A 76 2.30 -12.12 -0.69
N LEU A 77 2.08 -11.01 0.00
CA LEU A 77 3.10 -10.35 0.82
C LEU A 77 2.59 -10.14 2.24
N ARG A 78 3.44 -10.38 3.22
CA ARG A 78 3.16 -10.07 4.63
C ARG A 78 3.83 -8.75 5.00
N GLY A 79 3.17 -7.96 5.82
CA GLY A 79 3.76 -6.73 6.31
C GLY A 79 3.02 -6.11 7.48
N ARG A 80 3.63 -5.05 8.01
CA ARG A 80 3.07 -4.29 9.12
C ARG A 80 2.37 -3.05 8.61
N LEU A 81 1.06 -3.00 8.85
CA LEU A 81 0.21 -1.86 8.56
C LEU A 81 0.60 -0.68 9.45
N ARG A 82 0.73 0.47 8.81
CA ARG A 82 0.89 1.80 9.39
C ARG A 82 -0.03 2.76 8.67
N THR A 83 -0.27 3.89 9.32
CA THR A 83 -1.04 4.97 8.72
C THR A 83 -0.51 6.32 9.17
N ARG A 84 -0.63 7.31 8.29
CA ARG A 84 -0.38 8.72 8.60
C ARG A 84 -1.40 9.60 7.89
N TRP A 85 -1.64 10.78 8.44
CA TRP A 85 -2.38 11.81 7.73
C TRP A 85 -1.49 12.46 6.68
N MET A 86 -2.05 12.71 5.50
CA MET A 86 -1.43 13.49 4.44
C MET A 86 -2.51 14.40 3.86
N GLU A 87 -2.33 15.71 4.01
CA GLU A 87 -3.33 16.70 3.65
C GLU A 87 -4.68 16.37 4.30
N ASN A 88 -5.68 15.98 3.51
CA ASN A 88 -7.03 15.66 3.97
C ASN A 88 -7.36 14.17 3.95
N GLU A 89 -6.39 13.31 3.63
CA GLU A 89 -6.62 11.87 3.52
C GLU A 89 -5.70 11.07 4.44
N ARG A 90 -6.24 9.93 4.88
CA ARG A 90 -5.46 8.94 5.61
C ARG A 90 -4.74 8.05 4.60
N LEU A 91 -3.42 8.15 4.57
CA LEU A 91 -2.57 7.25 3.81
C LEU A 91 -2.33 5.96 4.61
N TRP A 92 -2.40 4.84 3.92
CA TRP A 92 -2.10 3.51 4.45
C TRP A 92 -0.78 3.02 3.86
N ILE A 93 0.06 2.48 4.73
CA ILE A 93 1.41 2.04 4.41
C ILE A 93 1.56 0.63 4.98
N VAL A 94 2.11 -0.29 4.20
CA VAL A 94 2.45 -1.64 4.68
C VAL A 94 3.95 -1.77 4.56
N ASP A 95 4.65 -1.78 5.69
CA ASP A 95 6.09 -2.09 5.69
C ASP A 95 6.22 -3.58 5.45
N ILE A 96 6.91 -3.95 4.37
CA ILE A 96 7.07 -5.35 4.00
C ILE A 96 7.97 -5.97 5.06
N GLU A 97 7.47 -7.01 5.74
CA GLU A 97 8.36 -7.84 6.54
C GLU A 97 9.22 -8.58 5.53
N GLU A 98 10.54 -8.38 5.60
CA GLU A 98 11.49 -9.01 4.69
C GLU A 98 11.14 -10.48 4.61
N SER A 99 10.52 -10.86 3.48
CA SER A 99 10.21 -12.26 3.25
C SER A 99 11.58 -12.88 3.20
N THR A 100 11.92 -13.72 4.19
CA THR A 100 12.87 -14.78 3.95
C THR A 100 12.22 -15.58 2.82
N ALA A 101 12.45 -15.16 1.58
CA ALA A 101 12.24 -15.99 0.42
C ALA A 101 13.07 -17.21 0.75
N ALA A 102 12.40 -18.26 1.23
CA ALA A 102 13.02 -19.53 1.44
C ALA A 102 13.71 -19.81 0.11
N ALA A 103 15.04 -19.91 0.17
CA ALA A 103 15.83 -20.52 -0.87
C ALA A 103 15.32 -21.96 -1.01
N ALA A 104 14.21 -22.13 -1.71
CA ALA A 104 13.79 -23.38 -2.30
C ALA A 104 14.34 -23.38 -3.73
N GLY A 105 15.67 -23.29 -3.81
CA GLY A 105 16.43 -23.76 -4.95
C GLY A 105 16.93 -25.14 -4.57
N ALA A 106 16.23 -26.16 -5.06
CA ALA A 106 16.70 -27.53 -5.11
C ALA A 106 17.92 -27.65 -6.04
#